data_AF-A0AA39WQN3-F1
#
_entry.id   AF-A0AA39WQN3-F1
#
_cell.length_a   1.000
_cell.length_b   1.000
_cell.length_c   1.000
_cell.angle_alpha   90.00
_cell.angle_beta   90.00
_cell.angle_gamma   90.00
#
_symmetry.space_group_name_H-M   'P 1'
#
loop_
_entity.id
_entity.type
_entity.pdbx_description
1 polymer ?
#
loop_
_entity_poly.entity_id
_entity_poly.type
_entity_poly.pdbx_seq_one_letter_code
_entity_poly.pdbx_strand_id
1 'polypeptide(L)'
;MRLSSSLEGGLVLSIAGGAVAAPKTYNPASTAKTDAIAKAALATLTEYANNPNPSTCTISTAAKCREWGSMCKKERRAYVAAIKCLMERPSKLDPRKVPGAKSQYDDFVAALRNECGCKGWQPYWNWGKWAYDPLNSPLFDGFDTSLSGNGVFAKHGCTNTNMGCVAQGQGGGCVDSGPFKHMVVNLGPAGSGFTASPAIPSPPGGQYGYNPRCLRRDISIETSSRWTDDDEAYDLLTNYQSSIEVFQNRMQGSSGSMGGHSGGHYTLNGDPSSDFLVSPGDPAFWLHHAQIDRVWWIWQNAKPATRATAIGGSTSMIGGGRQGRLSDNLDMYILGESMAIEKAMSTVGMTGGPFCYIYV
;
A
#
# COMPACT_ATOMS: atom_id res chain seq x y z
N MET A 1 83.63 20.79 -23.36
CA MET A 1 83.63 19.32 -23.31
C MET A 1 82.33 18.89 -22.61
N ARG A 2 81.45 18.25 -23.38
CA ARG A 2 80.33 17.34 -23.04
C ARG A 2 79.26 17.70 -21.98
N LEU A 3 78.03 17.63 -22.50
CA LEU A 3 76.72 17.38 -21.89
C LEU A 3 76.68 16.18 -20.92
N SER A 4 75.79 16.23 -19.93
CA SER A 4 74.94 15.08 -19.55
C SER A 4 73.71 15.50 -18.75
N SER A 5 72.60 14.85 -19.09
CA SER A 5 71.20 14.96 -18.65
C SER A 5 70.88 14.35 -17.28
N SER A 6 69.82 14.84 -16.64
CA SER A 6 68.90 14.00 -15.85
C SER A 6 67.48 14.61 -15.82
N LEU A 7 66.50 13.83 -16.28
CA LEU A 7 65.07 13.93 -15.99
C LEU A 7 64.84 13.68 -14.47
N GLU A 8 63.73 13.87 -13.76
CA GLU A 8 62.26 13.92 -13.95
C GLU A 8 61.72 14.82 -12.79
N GLY A 9 60.61 15.56 -12.87
CA GLY A 9 59.24 15.05 -12.87
C GLY A 9 58.37 16.02 -12.05
N GLY A 10 57.62 16.88 -12.74
CA GLY A 10 56.67 17.82 -12.12
C GLY A 10 55.38 17.10 -11.73
N LEU A 11 55.00 17.23 -10.46
CA LEU A 11 53.73 16.73 -9.93
C LEU A 11 52.58 17.59 -10.47
N VAL A 12 51.94 17.15 -11.55
CA VAL A 12 50.66 17.70 -12.01
C VAL A 12 49.56 17.14 -11.10
N LEU A 13 48.90 18.01 -10.35
CA LEU A 13 47.75 17.66 -9.51
C LEU A 13 46.55 17.40 -10.43
N SER A 14 46.39 16.13 -10.84
CA SER A 14 45.22 15.67 -11.59
C SER A 14 44.01 15.69 -10.66
N ILE A 15 43.12 16.67 -10.86
CA ILE A 15 41.80 16.69 -10.24
C ILE A 15 41.00 15.55 -10.90
N ALA A 16 40.99 14.38 -10.28
CA ALA A 16 40.15 13.28 -10.71
C ALA A 16 38.69 13.71 -10.51
N GLY A 17 38.03 14.07 -11.60
CA GLY A 17 36.58 14.23 -11.63
C GLY A 17 35.97 12.90 -11.18
N GLY A 18 35.42 12.88 -9.97
CA GLY A 18 34.66 11.75 -9.47
C GLY A 18 33.54 11.46 -10.46
N ALA A 19 33.59 10.30 -11.10
CA ALA A 19 32.48 9.82 -11.90
C ALA A 19 31.23 9.78 -10.99
N VAL A 20 30.27 10.66 -11.27
CA VAL A 20 28.92 10.54 -10.69
C VAL A 20 28.41 9.19 -11.18
N ALA A 21 28.32 8.22 -10.26
CA ALA A 21 27.75 6.92 -10.57
C ALA A 21 26.39 7.16 -11.22
N ALA A 22 26.16 6.58 -12.41
CA ALA A 22 24.85 6.62 -13.04
C ALA A 22 23.82 6.13 -12.02
N PRO A 23 22.64 6.78 -11.91
CA PRO A 23 21.61 6.33 -10.98
C PRO A 23 21.34 4.86 -11.23
N LYS A 24 21.41 4.03 -10.17
CA LYS A 24 21.09 2.61 -10.25
C LYS A 24 19.66 2.47 -10.75
N THR A 25 19.47 2.14 -12.02
CA THR A 25 18.16 1.78 -12.55
C THR A 25 17.92 0.32 -12.19
N TYR A 26 17.18 0.08 -11.11
CA TYR A 26 16.73 -1.26 -10.78
C TYR A 26 15.79 -1.80 -11.84
N ASN A 27 15.99 -3.06 -12.22
CA ASN A 27 15.09 -3.78 -13.12
C ASN A 27 13.99 -4.43 -12.29
N PRO A 28 12.71 -4.16 -12.59
CA PRO A 28 11.59 -4.80 -11.91
C PRO A 28 11.75 -6.33 -11.85
N ALA A 29 11.48 -6.92 -10.69
CA ALA A 29 11.45 -8.37 -10.56
C ALA A 29 10.32 -8.97 -11.40
N SER A 30 10.50 -10.23 -11.81
CA SER A 30 9.48 -10.94 -12.57
C SER A 30 8.23 -11.16 -11.73
N THR A 31 7.07 -10.86 -12.31
CA THR A 31 5.74 -11.18 -11.75
C THR A 31 5.00 -12.23 -12.59
N ALA A 32 5.75 -12.98 -13.41
CA ALA A 32 5.16 -13.85 -14.44
C ALA A 32 4.22 -14.92 -13.87
N LYS A 33 4.45 -15.40 -12.64
CA LYS A 33 3.61 -16.43 -12.03
C LYS A 33 2.23 -15.85 -11.70
N THR A 34 2.19 -14.72 -10.99
CA THR A 34 0.92 -14.09 -10.63
C THR A 34 0.23 -13.45 -11.84
N ASP A 35 0.98 -12.92 -12.81
CA ASP A 35 0.42 -12.36 -14.05
C ASP A 35 -0.29 -13.42 -14.90
N ALA A 36 0.24 -14.65 -14.96
CA ALA A 36 -0.42 -15.76 -15.64
C ALA A 36 -1.78 -16.11 -14.99
N ILE A 37 -1.84 -16.17 -13.66
CA ILE A 37 -3.09 -16.42 -12.93
C ILE A 37 -4.07 -15.26 -13.10
N ALA A 38 -3.58 -14.02 -13.01
CA ALA A 38 -4.41 -12.83 -13.20
C ALA A 38 -5.06 -12.80 -14.59
N LYS A 39 -4.29 -13.13 -15.63
CA LYS A 39 -4.80 -13.23 -17.00
C LYS A 39 -5.88 -14.31 -17.14
N ALA A 40 -5.67 -15.49 -16.54
CA ALA A 40 -6.66 -16.56 -16.55
C ALA A 40 -7.94 -16.14 -15.79
N ALA A 41 -7.80 -15.54 -14.61
CA ALA A 41 -8.92 -15.03 -13.83
C ALA A 41 -9.73 -13.96 -14.58
N LEU A 42 -9.07 -13.04 -15.29
CA LEU A 42 -9.75 -12.05 -16.13
C LEU A 42 -10.57 -12.69 -17.25
N ALA A 43 -10.04 -13.74 -17.89
CA ALA A 43 -10.75 -14.48 -18.93
C ALA A 43 -12.01 -15.17 -18.35
N THR A 44 -11.87 -15.86 -17.21
CA THR A 44 -12.99 -16.48 -16.51
C THR A 44 -14.04 -15.45 -16.07
N LEU A 45 -13.63 -14.30 -15.54
CA LEU A 45 -14.56 -13.21 -15.22
C LEU A 45 -15.29 -12.71 -16.48
N THR A 46 -14.58 -12.55 -17.60
CA THR A 46 -15.18 -12.09 -18.86
C THR A 46 -16.29 -13.03 -19.32
N GLU A 47 -16.06 -14.34 -19.25
CA GLU A 47 -17.08 -15.35 -19.57
C GLU A 47 -18.25 -15.32 -18.57
N TYR A 48 -17.94 -15.27 -17.27
CA TYR A 48 -18.94 -15.35 -16.22
C TYR A 48 -19.84 -14.10 -16.15
N ALA A 49 -19.27 -12.91 -16.33
CA ALA A 49 -20.00 -11.64 -16.31
C ALA A 49 -20.93 -11.45 -17.52
N ASN A 50 -20.68 -12.14 -18.63
CA ASN A 50 -21.52 -12.10 -19.83
C ASN A 50 -22.76 -13.03 -19.77
N ASN A 51 -22.91 -13.84 -18.70
CA ASN A 51 -24.03 -14.75 -18.48
C ASN A 51 -25.12 -14.04 -17.65
N PRO A 52 -26.40 -14.05 -18.06
CA PRO A 52 -27.28 -12.89 -18.09
C PRO A 52 -27.43 -12.26 -16.70
N ASN A 53 -26.58 -11.28 -16.41
CA ASN A 53 -26.65 -10.48 -15.21
C ASN A 53 -27.03 -9.06 -15.64
N PRO A 54 -28.10 -8.44 -15.09
CA PRO A 54 -28.55 -7.10 -15.45
C PRO A 54 -27.59 -5.96 -15.03
N SER A 55 -26.31 -6.26 -14.81
CA SER A 55 -25.27 -5.29 -14.49
C SER A 55 -25.06 -4.32 -15.65
N THR A 56 -25.06 -3.02 -15.36
CA THR A 56 -24.69 -1.97 -16.33
C THR A 56 -23.17 -1.93 -16.58
N CYS A 57 -22.38 -2.72 -15.83
CA CYS A 57 -20.94 -2.78 -15.97
C CYS A 57 -20.51 -3.96 -16.82
N THR A 58 -19.73 -3.69 -17.87
CA THR A 58 -19.06 -4.71 -18.69
C THR A 58 -17.55 -4.60 -18.53
N ILE A 59 -16.81 -5.62 -18.97
CA ILE A 59 -15.34 -5.60 -19.01
C ILE A 59 -14.81 -4.42 -19.85
N SER A 60 -15.54 -3.99 -20.88
CA SER A 60 -15.14 -2.87 -21.73
C SER A 60 -15.44 -1.50 -21.12
N THR A 61 -16.48 -1.39 -20.29
CA THR A 61 -16.83 -0.13 -19.59
C THR A 61 -16.16 0.00 -18.24
N ALA A 62 -15.68 -1.10 -17.66
CA ALA A 62 -15.03 -1.12 -16.36
C ALA A 62 -13.78 -0.23 -16.32
N ALA A 63 -13.63 0.49 -15.21
CA ALA A 63 -12.42 1.22 -14.86
C ALA A 63 -11.22 0.26 -14.80
N LYS A 64 -10.06 0.70 -15.29
CA LYS A 64 -8.84 -0.13 -15.35
C LYS A 64 -7.83 0.28 -14.29
N CYS A 65 -7.82 -0.41 -13.16
CA CYS A 65 -6.81 -0.26 -12.13
C CYS A 65 -5.46 -0.78 -12.65
N ARG A 66 -4.44 0.07 -12.63
CA ARG A 66 -3.12 -0.17 -13.24
C ARG A 66 -2.00 -0.15 -12.21
N GLU A 67 -0.94 -0.90 -12.47
CA GLU A 67 0.27 -0.89 -11.64
C GLU A 67 0.95 0.49 -11.70
N TRP A 68 1.31 1.05 -10.56
CA TRP A 68 1.89 2.41 -10.47
C TRP A 68 3.09 2.65 -11.39
N GLY A 69 4.03 1.69 -11.43
CA GLY A 69 5.22 1.74 -12.27
C GLY A 69 4.91 1.73 -13.77
N SER A 70 3.78 1.17 -14.20
CA SER A 70 3.32 1.17 -15.59
C SER A 70 2.68 2.49 -16.03
N MET A 71 2.23 3.32 -15.08
CA MET A 71 1.62 4.61 -15.37
C MET A 71 2.67 5.63 -15.85
N CYS A 72 2.26 6.55 -16.73
CA CYS A 72 3.14 7.64 -17.13
C CYS A 72 3.26 8.69 -16.01
N LYS A 73 4.34 9.49 -16.05
CA LYS A 73 4.61 10.53 -15.04
C LYS A 73 3.44 11.51 -14.84
N LYS A 74 2.71 11.86 -15.91
CA LYS A 74 1.54 12.76 -15.84
C LYS A 74 0.42 12.17 -14.97
N GLU A 75 0.14 10.88 -15.13
CA GLU A 75 -0.92 10.19 -14.37
C GLU A 75 -0.54 10.08 -12.89
N ARG A 76 0.72 9.74 -12.58
CA ARG A 76 1.21 9.69 -11.19
C ARG A 76 1.11 11.04 -10.49
N ARG A 77 1.52 12.12 -11.17
CA ARG A 77 1.37 13.50 -10.64
C ARG A 77 -0.09 13.86 -10.38
N ALA A 78 -0.99 13.48 -11.28
CA ALA A 78 -2.42 13.73 -11.09
C ALA A 78 -2.96 13.01 -9.85
N TYR A 79 -2.54 11.78 -9.60
CA TYR A 79 -2.91 11.02 -8.40
C TYR A 79 -2.33 11.65 -7.12
N VAL A 80 -1.04 12.02 -7.13
CA VAL A 80 -0.39 12.76 -6.03
C VAL A 80 -1.14 14.06 -5.72
N ALA A 81 -1.51 14.83 -6.75
CA ALA A 81 -2.27 16.05 -6.60
C ALA A 81 -3.67 15.81 -6.00
N ALA A 82 -4.33 14.71 -6.36
CA ALA A 82 -5.63 14.35 -5.78
C ALA A 82 -5.53 14.04 -4.27
N ILE A 83 -4.49 13.33 -3.84
CA ILE A 83 -4.23 13.09 -2.41
C ILE A 83 -3.97 14.42 -1.68
N LYS A 84 -3.13 15.29 -2.24
CA LYS A 84 -2.85 16.61 -1.64
C LYS A 84 -4.12 17.46 -1.51
N CYS A 85 -5.00 17.41 -2.51
CA CYS A 85 -6.28 18.09 -2.43
C CYS A 85 -7.14 17.58 -1.26
N LEU A 86 -7.08 16.29 -0.89
CA LEU A 86 -7.77 15.78 0.31
C LEU A 86 -7.14 16.32 1.60
N MET A 87 -5.81 16.49 1.62
CA MET A 87 -5.07 17.04 2.75
C MET A 87 -5.32 18.54 2.96
N GLU A 88 -5.69 19.27 1.90
CA GLU A 88 -5.98 20.71 1.95
C GLU A 88 -7.44 21.03 2.32
N ARG A 89 -8.36 20.08 2.15
CA ARG A 89 -9.77 20.27 2.48
C ARG A 89 -10.02 20.05 3.98
N PRO A 90 -10.86 20.87 4.64
CA PRO A 90 -11.14 20.71 6.07
C PRO A 90 -11.90 19.42 6.36
N SER A 91 -11.59 18.82 7.52
CA SER A 91 -12.29 17.65 8.07
C SER A 91 -13.80 17.88 8.22
N LYS A 92 -14.58 16.82 8.00
CA LYS A 92 -16.04 16.75 8.17
C LYS A 92 -16.48 16.05 9.45
N LEU A 93 -15.54 15.46 10.20
CA LEU A 93 -15.83 14.80 11.48
C LEU A 93 -16.19 15.81 12.57
N ASP A 94 -16.94 15.36 13.59
CA ASP A 94 -17.21 16.19 14.76
C ASP A 94 -15.90 16.44 15.52
N PRO A 95 -15.40 17.69 15.60
CA PRO A 95 -14.11 17.99 16.22
C PRO A 95 -14.09 17.70 17.73
N ARG A 96 -15.24 17.50 18.36
CA ARG A 96 -15.32 17.06 19.77
C ARG A 96 -15.09 15.56 19.91
N LYS A 97 -15.34 14.77 18.86
CA LYS A 97 -15.14 13.31 18.85
C LYS A 97 -13.76 12.94 18.33
N VAL A 98 -13.31 13.62 17.27
CA VAL A 98 -12.02 13.36 16.63
C VAL A 98 -11.23 14.66 16.53
N PRO A 99 -10.74 15.21 17.65
CA PRO A 99 -10.06 16.51 17.67
C PRO A 99 -8.79 16.55 16.83
N GLY A 100 -8.16 15.39 16.58
CA GLY A 100 -6.98 15.26 15.72
C GLY A 100 -7.28 15.37 14.22
N ALA A 101 -8.52 15.16 13.76
CA ALA A 101 -8.83 15.28 12.33
C ALA A 101 -8.85 16.76 11.90
N LYS A 102 -7.98 17.13 10.96
CA LYS A 102 -7.86 18.51 10.43
C LYS A 102 -8.28 18.61 8.98
N SER A 103 -8.02 17.56 8.22
CA SER A 103 -8.29 17.47 6.80
C SER A 103 -9.26 16.35 6.45
N GLN A 104 -9.78 16.36 5.22
CA GLN A 104 -10.49 15.19 4.70
C GLN A 104 -9.56 14.00 4.60
N TYR A 105 -8.26 14.18 4.36
CA TYR A 105 -7.32 13.05 4.46
C TYR A 105 -7.31 12.46 5.88
N ASP A 106 -7.39 13.27 6.93
CA ASP A 106 -7.53 12.77 8.30
C ASP A 106 -8.90 12.15 8.55
N ASP A 107 -9.95 12.64 7.87
CA ASP A 107 -11.22 11.92 7.81
C ASP A 107 -10.93 10.54 7.29
N PHE A 108 -10.25 10.35 6.14
CA PHE A 108 -9.90 9.04 5.58
C PHE A 108 -9.15 8.11 6.54
N VAL A 109 -8.24 8.66 7.35
CA VAL A 109 -7.56 7.93 8.42
C VAL A 109 -8.54 7.49 9.50
N ALA A 110 -9.52 8.33 9.84
CA ALA A 110 -10.60 7.99 10.75
C ALA A 110 -11.77 7.23 10.08
N ALA A 111 -11.86 7.29 8.73
CA ALA A 111 -13.04 7.11 7.88
C ALA A 111 -12.84 7.63 6.38
N LEU A 112 -12.75 6.80 5.30
CA LEU A 112 -12.68 7.00 3.79
C LEU A 112 -13.82 7.62 2.83
N ARG A 113 -13.74 8.82 2.16
CA ARG A 113 -14.65 9.28 1.01
C ARG A 113 -14.12 10.12 -0.19
N ASN A 114 -14.56 9.80 -1.41
CA ASN A 114 -14.37 10.53 -2.69
C ASN A 114 -14.77 12.04 -2.75
N GLU A 115 -13.79 12.96 -2.87
CA GLU A 115 -14.05 14.40 -3.06
C GLU A 115 -13.14 15.15 -4.05
N CYS A 116 -12.03 14.54 -4.46
CA CYS A 116 -10.98 15.24 -5.22
C CYS A 116 -10.99 14.98 -6.72
N GLY A 117 -12.10 14.45 -7.26
CA GLY A 117 -12.35 14.39 -8.70
C GLY A 117 -11.24 13.68 -9.48
N CYS A 118 -10.58 12.69 -8.88
CA CYS A 118 -9.62 11.86 -9.60
C CYS A 118 -10.36 11.18 -10.75
N LYS A 119 -10.18 11.71 -11.97
CA LYS A 119 -10.70 11.10 -13.20
C LYS A 119 -9.87 9.88 -13.63
N GLY A 120 -8.83 9.55 -12.86
CA GLY A 120 -7.99 8.38 -13.02
C GLY A 120 -8.43 7.25 -12.10
N TRP A 121 -8.06 6.04 -12.48
CA TRP A 121 -8.35 4.80 -11.76
C TRP A 121 -7.47 4.68 -10.51
N GLN A 122 -7.92 3.90 -9.52
CA GLN A 122 -7.11 3.59 -8.34
C GLN A 122 -5.89 2.76 -8.77
N PRO A 123 -4.65 3.27 -8.63
CA PRO A 123 -3.47 2.50 -8.94
C PRO A 123 -3.15 1.51 -7.81
N TYR A 124 -2.41 0.46 -8.15
CA TYR A 124 -1.96 -0.53 -7.19
C TYR A 124 -0.45 -0.64 -7.14
N TRP A 125 0.06 -1.03 -5.97
CA TRP A 125 1.47 -1.36 -5.75
C TRP A 125 1.66 -2.86 -5.96
N ASN A 126 2.14 -3.26 -7.14
CA ASN A 126 2.54 -4.66 -7.34
C ASN A 126 3.78 -4.95 -6.48
N TRP A 127 3.61 -5.59 -5.33
CA TRP A 127 4.71 -5.82 -4.41
C TRP A 127 5.83 -6.64 -5.06
N GLY A 128 5.47 -7.75 -5.73
CA GLY A 128 6.42 -8.69 -6.31
C GLY A 128 7.41 -8.01 -7.26
N LYS A 129 6.93 -7.04 -8.02
CA LYS A 129 7.71 -6.26 -8.99
C LYS A 129 8.85 -5.46 -8.36
N TRP A 130 8.69 -5.03 -7.10
CA TRP A 130 9.62 -4.15 -6.39
C TRP A 130 10.20 -4.79 -5.13
N ALA A 131 9.95 -6.09 -4.90
CA ALA A 131 10.25 -6.76 -3.63
C ALA A 131 11.74 -6.75 -3.26
N TYR A 132 12.64 -6.82 -4.25
CA TYR A 132 14.09 -6.84 -4.00
C TYR A 132 14.75 -5.46 -4.05
N ASP A 133 14.00 -4.41 -4.41
CA ASP A 133 14.48 -3.02 -4.35
C ASP A 133 13.32 -2.03 -4.20
N PRO A 134 12.65 -2.03 -3.04
CA PRO A 134 11.54 -1.13 -2.78
C PRO A 134 11.98 0.34 -2.74
N LEU A 135 13.24 0.64 -2.38
CA LEU A 135 13.77 2.00 -2.27
C LEU A 135 13.85 2.71 -3.62
N ASN A 136 14.20 1.99 -4.70
CA ASN A 136 14.25 2.56 -6.06
C ASN A 136 12.95 2.35 -6.85
N SER A 137 11.88 1.87 -6.20
CA SER A 137 10.57 1.77 -6.80
C SER A 137 10.05 3.16 -7.20
N PRO A 138 9.34 3.31 -8.33
CA PRO A 138 8.66 4.56 -8.68
C PRO A 138 7.62 5.04 -7.65
N LEU A 139 7.26 4.18 -6.69
CA LEU A 139 6.47 4.52 -5.52
C LEU A 139 7.27 5.29 -4.48
N PHE A 140 8.55 4.97 -4.31
CA PHE A 140 9.38 5.39 -3.17
C PHE A 140 10.76 5.96 -3.55
N ASP A 141 10.97 6.29 -4.83
CA ASP A 141 12.21 6.89 -5.35
C ASP A 141 12.43 8.36 -4.94
N GLY A 142 11.46 8.98 -4.25
CA GLY A 142 11.55 10.35 -3.77
C GLY A 142 11.39 11.43 -4.85
N PHE A 143 11.10 11.07 -6.10
CA PHE A 143 10.80 12.06 -7.16
C PHE A 143 9.40 12.66 -7.01
N ASP A 144 9.12 13.71 -7.78
CA ASP A 144 7.83 14.41 -7.81
C ASP A 144 6.64 13.53 -8.26
N THR A 145 6.92 12.35 -8.81
CA THR A 145 5.94 11.35 -9.23
C THR A 145 5.82 10.16 -8.29
N SER A 146 6.44 10.22 -7.11
CA SER A 146 6.39 9.16 -6.09
C SER A 146 5.36 9.48 -5.00
N LEU A 147 5.15 8.53 -4.09
CA LEU A 147 4.49 8.77 -2.82
C LEU A 147 5.51 9.18 -1.74
N SER A 148 6.48 10.02 -2.15
CA SER A 148 7.69 10.35 -1.39
C SER A 148 8.64 9.19 -1.15
N GLY A 149 9.85 9.51 -0.67
CA GLY A 149 10.92 8.54 -0.49
C GLY A 149 10.92 7.82 0.86
N ASN A 150 12.09 7.28 1.20
CA ASN A 150 12.39 6.78 2.53
C ASN A 150 12.53 7.93 3.56
N GLY A 151 12.53 7.61 4.84
CA GLY A 151 12.90 8.54 5.89
C GLY A 151 14.41 8.82 5.92
N VAL A 152 14.80 9.97 6.47
CA VAL A 152 16.19 10.23 6.85
C VAL A 152 16.66 9.15 7.81
N PHE A 153 17.88 8.66 7.65
CA PHE A 153 18.44 7.66 8.54
C PHE A 153 18.41 8.12 10.01
N ALA A 154 17.80 7.34 10.87
CA ALA A 154 17.84 7.49 12.31
C ALA A 154 18.30 6.17 12.92
N LYS A 155 19.36 6.18 13.74
CA LYS A 155 19.83 4.95 14.39
C LYS A 155 18.81 4.50 15.44
N HIS A 156 18.28 3.29 15.32
CA HIS A 156 17.30 2.73 16.26
C HIS A 156 17.31 1.20 16.30
N GLY A 157 16.61 0.61 17.27
CA GLY A 157 16.40 -0.84 17.32
C GLY A 157 15.33 -1.29 16.32
N CYS A 158 15.01 -2.59 16.29
CA CYS A 158 13.92 -3.04 15.43
C CYS A 158 12.57 -2.47 15.84
N THR A 159 11.65 -2.42 14.88
CA THR A 159 10.26 -2.13 15.14
C THR A 159 9.57 -3.39 15.66
N ASN A 160 9.03 -3.34 16.86
CA ASN A 160 8.31 -4.49 17.45
C ASN A 160 6.87 -4.49 16.98
N THR A 161 6.44 -5.63 16.46
CA THR A 161 5.09 -5.87 15.95
C THR A 161 4.52 -7.14 16.57
N ASN A 162 3.21 -7.35 16.45
CA ASN A 162 2.58 -8.64 16.78
C ASN A 162 3.10 -9.83 15.96
N MET A 163 3.83 -9.56 14.88
CA MET A 163 4.41 -10.56 13.98
C MET A 163 5.92 -10.73 14.16
N GLY A 164 6.50 -10.07 15.17
CA GLY A 164 7.92 -10.10 15.48
C GLY A 164 8.63 -8.78 15.21
N CYS A 165 9.94 -8.85 15.25
CA CYS A 165 10.88 -7.73 15.18
C CYS A 165 11.20 -7.45 13.69
N VAL A 166 10.72 -6.32 13.17
CA VAL A 166 11.06 -5.83 11.82
C VAL A 166 12.38 -5.09 11.92
N ALA A 167 13.42 -5.64 11.29
CA ALA A 167 14.77 -5.09 11.35
C ALA A 167 14.81 -3.63 10.88
N GLN A 168 15.77 -2.89 11.43
CA GLN A 168 16.04 -1.52 11.03
C GLN A 168 16.47 -1.50 9.55
N GLY A 169 15.81 -0.64 8.76
CA GLY A 169 16.18 -0.32 7.39
C GLY A 169 17.20 0.83 7.31
N GLN A 170 17.17 1.56 6.20
CA GLN A 170 18.05 2.71 5.96
C GLN A 170 17.39 4.05 6.28
N GLY A 171 16.21 4.04 6.91
CA GLY A 171 15.44 5.24 7.26
C GLY A 171 15.23 5.36 8.77
N GLY A 172 13.97 5.54 9.17
CA GLY A 172 13.53 5.68 10.57
C GLY A 172 13.08 7.08 10.94
N GLY A 173 13.65 8.10 10.28
CA GLY A 173 13.30 9.50 10.47
C GLY A 173 12.18 9.98 9.56
N CYS A 174 11.98 11.31 9.54
CA CYS A 174 11.04 11.95 8.65
C CYS A 174 11.41 11.72 7.18
N VAL A 175 10.42 11.53 6.33
CA VAL A 175 10.57 11.63 4.87
C VAL A 175 11.06 13.03 4.49
N ASP A 176 12.15 13.12 3.71
CA ASP A 176 12.79 14.40 3.33
C ASP A 176 12.65 14.78 1.84
N SER A 177 12.11 13.87 1.03
CA SER A 177 12.04 13.97 -0.42
C SER A 177 10.65 13.64 -0.97
N GLY A 178 10.39 14.10 -2.20
CA GLY A 178 9.12 13.88 -2.90
C GLY A 178 7.94 14.71 -2.40
N PRO A 179 6.72 14.43 -2.90
CA PRO A 179 5.58 15.32 -2.74
C PRO A 179 5.05 15.45 -1.31
N PHE A 180 5.26 14.45 -0.45
CA PHE A 180 4.71 14.35 0.90
C PHE A 180 5.75 14.61 2.01
N LYS A 181 6.94 15.13 1.70
CA LYS A 181 7.98 15.48 2.69
C LYS A 181 7.55 16.50 3.76
N HIS A 182 6.49 17.26 3.49
CA HIS A 182 5.90 18.23 4.43
C HIS A 182 4.50 17.80 4.91
N MET A 183 4.12 16.55 4.65
CA MET A 183 2.89 16.01 5.17
C MET A 183 2.93 15.96 6.70
N VAL A 184 1.83 16.36 7.33
CA VAL A 184 1.63 16.27 8.77
C VAL A 184 0.70 15.10 9.06
N VAL A 185 1.18 14.14 9.84
CA VAL A 185 0.40 13.05 10.42
C VAL A 185 -0.20 13.57 11.73
N ASN A 186 -1.53 13.69 11.80
CA ASN A 186 -2.22 14.32 12.94
C ASN A 186 -2.74 13.34 13.99
N LEU A 187 -3.03 12.09 13.60
CA LEU A 187 -3.65 11.07 14.44
C LEU A 187 -2.64 10.02 14.93
N GLY A 188 -3.00 9.30 16.00
CA GLY A 188 -2.16 8.27 16.60
C GLY A 188 -0.87 8.80 17.25
N PRO A 189 0.09 7.92 17.57
CA PRO A 189 -0.02 6.46 17.46
C PRO A 189 -1.12 5.93 18.39
N ALA A 190 -1.79 4.85 17.97
CA ALA A 190 -2.87 4.23 18.72
C ALA A 190 -2.37 3.08 19.62
N GLY A 191 -1.15 2.58 19.35
CA GLY A 191 -0.40 1.69 20.26
C GLY A 191 -0.86 0.24 20.30
N SER A 192 -1.78 -0.19 19.43
CA SER A 192 -2.20 -1.60 19.36
C SER A 192 -1.25 -2.43 18.51
N GLY A 193 -0.48 -3.32 19.13
CA GLY A 193 0.28 -4.36 18.44
C GLY A 193 1.53 -3.89 17.69
N PHE A 194 1.98 -2.67 18.00
CA PHE A 194 3.12 -2.01 17.38
C PHE A 194 3.80 -1.08 18.38
N THR A 195 5.14 -1.10 18.39
CA THR A 195 5.97 -0.11 19.09
C THR A 195 6.93 0.52 18.10
N ALA A 196 6.71 1.80 17.81
CA ALA A 196 7.56 2.58 16.92
C ALA A 196 9.01 2.63 17.41
N SER A 197 9.93 2.52 16.46
CA SER A 197 11.36 2.68 16.67
C SER A 197 11.89 3.55 15.52
N PRO A 198 12.25 4.83 15.74
CA PRO A 198 12.31 5.53 17.03
C PRO A 198 10.94 5.77 17.67
N ALA A 199 10.89 5.83 19.00
CA ALA A 199 9.64 6.01 19.76
C ALA A 199 8.90 7.31 19.40
N ILE A 200 7.57 7.24 19.48
CA ILE A 200 6.66 8.35 19.17
C ILE A 200 5.83 8.65 20.42
N PRO A 201 5.72 9.93 20.83
CA PRO A 201 4.88 10.30 21.97
C PRO A 201 3.40 9.94 21.72
N SER A 202 2.75 9.41 22.76
CA SER A 202 1.31 9.14 22.73
C SER A 202 0.51 10.45 22.56
N PRO A 203 -0.60 10.41 21.79
CA PRO A 203 -1.44 11.58 21.58
C PRO A 203 -2.14 12.05 22.88
N PRO A 204 -2.18 13.38 23.15
CA PRO A 204 -2.99 13.91 24.24
C PRO A 204 -4.47 13.62 24.02
N GLY A 205 -5.14 12.98 24.99
CA GLY A 205 -6.57 12.62 24.86
C GLY A 205 -6.84 11.28 24.16
N GLY A 206 -5.84 10.40 24.04
CA GLY A 206 -5.98 9.07 23.46
C GLY A 206 -5.87 9.08 21.93
N GLN A 207 -6.16 7.94 21.28
CA GLN A 207 -5.84 7.70 19.87
C GLN A 207 -6.37 8.75 18.85
N TYR A 208 -7.43 9.49 19.21
CA TYR A 208 -8.04 10.55 18.38
C TYR A 208 -7.53 11.96 18.72
N GLY A 209 -6.63 12.06 19.68
CA GLY A 209 -5.97 13.29 20.09
C GLY A 209 -5.15 13.91 18.97
N TYR A 210 -5.01 15.23 19.00
CA TYR A 210 -4.19 15.96 18.03
C TYR A 210 -2.70 15.77 18.36
N ASN A 211 -1.96 15.11 17.48
CA ASN A 211 -0.54 14.78 17.66
C ASN A 211 0.26 15.00 16.36
N PRO A 212 0.41 16.25 15.91
CA PRO A 212 1.03 16.57 14.62
C PRO A 212 2.51 16.22 14.60
N ARG A 213 2.93 15.47 13.58
CA ARG A 213 4.31 15.08 13.32
C ARG A 213 4.54 14.80 11.84
N CYS A 214 5.79 14.64 11.43
CA CYS A 214 6.12 14.28 10.05
C CYS A 214 5.74 12.82 9.72
N LEU A 215 5.47 12.53 8.45
CA LEU A 215 5.49 11.16 7.92
C LEU A 215 6.91 10.58 8.10
N ARG A 216 7.03 9.39 8.70
CA ARG A 216 8.29 8.66 8.86
C ARG A 216 8.23 7.33 8.14
N ARG A 217 9.32 6.95 7.48
CA ARG A 217 9.47 5.62 6.86
C ARG A 217 10.82 5.02 7.18
N ASP A 218 10.85 3.70 7.28
CA ASP A 218 12.06 2.91 7.40
C ASP A 218 11.97 1.73 6.44
N ILE A 219 12.04 2.04 5.13
CA ILE A 219 11.74 1.08 4.08
C ILE A 219 12.67 -0.14 4.20
N SER A 220 12.07 -1.32 4.42
CA SER A 220 12.76 -2.57 4.69
C SER A 220 12.80 -3.47 3.46
N ILE A 221 14.00 -3.60 2.88
CA ILE A 221 14.27 -4.55 1.78
C ILE A 221 14.09 -5.99 2.28
N GLU A 222 14.50 -6.28 3.53
CA GLU A 222 14.36 -7.62 4.12
C GLU A 222 12.89 -8.03 4.20
N THR A 223 12.03 -7.16 4.74
CA THR A 223 10.59 -7.43 4.83
C THR A 223 10.00 -7.64 3.44
N SER A 224 10.32 -6.74 2.50
CA SER A 224 9.72 -6.77 1.17
C SER A 224 10.12 -8.02 0.38
N SER A 225 11.41 -8.33 0.36
CA SER A 225 11.95 -9.49 -0.36
C SER A 225 11.55 -10.84 0.22
N ARG A 226 11.19 -10.89 1.50
CA ARG A 226 10.81 -12.13 2.19
C ARG A 226 9.33 -12.42 2.15
N TRP A 227 8.48 -11.40 2.15
CA TRP A 227 7.04 -11.57 2.40
C TRP A 227 6.15 -11.04 1.28
N THR A 228 6.71 -10.31 0.32
CA THR A 228 5.92 -9.60 -0.69
C THR A 228 6.43 -9.83 -2.11
N ASP A 229 7.27 -10.85 -2.32
CA ASP A 229 7.70 -11.24 -3.66
C ASP A 229 6.59 -11.95 -4.46
N ASP A 230 6.85 -12.23 -5.75
CA ASP A 230 5.88 -12.92 -6.62
C ASP A 230 5.57 -14.34 -6.14
N ASP A 231 6.52 -14.99 -5.46
CA ASP A 231 6.40 -16.37 -5.00
C ASP A 231 5.44 -16.47 -3.82
N GLU A 232 5.48 -15.53 -2.87
CA GLU A 232 4.52 -15.48 -1.76
C GLU A 232 3.09 -15.19 -2.26
N ALA A 233 2.93 -14.29 -3.23
CA ALA A 233 1.63 -14.00 -3.82
C ALA A 233 1.10 -15.19 -4.65
N TYR A 234 1.98 -15.87 -5.39
CA TYR A 234 1.63 -17.08 -6.14
C TYR A 234 1.25 -18.24 -5.20
N ASP A 235 2.01 -18.46 -4.13
CA ASP A 235 1.72 -19.46 -3.09
C ASP A 235 0.34 -19.23 -2.48
N LEU A 236 0.03 -18.00 -2.07
CA LEU A 236 -1.29 -17.59 -1.59
C LEU A 236 -2.40 -17.92 -2.60
N LEU A 237 -2.19 -17.59 -3.88
CA LEU A 237 -3.19 -17.81 -4.93
C LEU A 237 -3.37 -19.29 -5.30
N THR A 238 -2.38 -20.15 -5.07
CA THR A 238 -2.39 -21.55 -5.53
C THR A 238 -2.63 -22.58 -4.43
N ASN A 239 -2.09 -22.35 -3.23
CA ASN A 239 -2.11 -23.33 -2.15
C ASN A 239 -3.14 -23.03 -1.04
N TYR A 240 -3.64 -21.79 -0.96
CA TYR A 240 -4.57 -21.34 0.09
C TYR A 240 -5.97 -21.11 -0.46
N GLN A 241 -6.48 -22.12 -1.17
CA GLN A 241 -7.69 -22.02 -2.00
C GLN A 241 -8.95 -22.66 -1.41
N SER A 242 -8.81 -23.39 -0.29
CA SER A 242 -9.86 -24.28 0.24
C SER A 242 -11.07 -23.54 0.80
N SER A 243 -10.86 -22.33 1.35
CA SER A 243 -11.92 -21.43 1.78
C SER A 243 -11.41 -19.99 1.79
N ILE A 244 -12.34 -19.03 1.85
CA ILE A 244 -12.00 -17.62 2.03
C ILE A 244 -11.27 -17.37 3.36
N GLU A 245 -11.59 -18.11 4.42
CA GLU A 245 -10.91 -17.98 5.72
C GLU A 245 -9.43 -18.36 5.62
N VAL A 246 -9.11 -19.45 4.93
CA VAL A 246 -7.72 -19.89 4.74
C VAL A 246 -6.95 -18.86 3.90
N PHE A 247 -7.56 -18.36 2.83
CA PHE A 247 -6.99 -17.32 1.98
C PHE A 247 -6.74 -16.01 2.74
N GLN A 248 -7.76 -15.46 3.40
CA GLN A 248 -7.66 -14.17 4.08
C GLN A 248 -6.70 -14.24 5.28
N ASN A 249 -6.65 -15.36 6.02
CA ASN A 249 -5.74 -15.51 7.15
C ASN A 249 -4.29 -15.58 6.67
N ARG A 250 -4.00 -16.31 5.58
CA ARG A 250 -2.66 -16.34 4.98
C ARG A 250 -2.25 -14.96 4.44
N MET A 251 -3.18 -14.24 3.81
CA MET A 251 -2.92 -12.89 3.28
C MET A 251 -2.61 -11.89 4.41
N GLN A 252 -3.39 -11.91 5.50
CA GLN A 252 -3.19 -11.05 6.68
C GLN A 252 -1.93 -11.41 7.45
N GLY A 253 -1.51 -12.68 7.39
CA GLY A 253 -0.37 -13.21 8.11
C GLY A 253 -0.79 -14.32 9.08
N SER A 254 0.05 -15.34 9.19
CA SER A 254 -0.19 -16.53 10.00
C SER A 254 1.11 -16.95 10.70
N SER A 255 1.05 -17.97 11.58
CA SER A 255 2.28 -18.51 12.19
C SER A 255 3.32 -18.83 11.12
N GLY A 256 4.50 -18.20 11.21
CA GLY A 256 5.61 -18.38 10.27
C GLY A 256 5.58 -17.51 9.00
N SER A 257 4.60 -16.62 8.81
CA SER A 257 4.62 -15.66 7.69
C SER A 257 3.86 -14.36 7.96
N MET A 258 4.41 -13.25 7.47
CA MET A 258 3.73 -11.95 7.51
C MET A 258 2.57 -11.85 6.52
N GLY A 259 2.54 -12.67 5.48
CA GLY A 259 1.60 -12.51 4.37
C GLY A 259 1.78 -11.18 3.61
N GLY A 260 1.13 -11.08 2.46
CA GLY A 260 1.23 -9.88 1.62
C GLY A 260 0.70 -8.61 2.28
N HIS A 261 -0.33 -8.72 3.14
CA HIS A 261 -0.91 -7.57 3.85
C HIS A 261 0.07 -6.99 4.87
N SER A 262 0.45 -7.77 5.88
CA SER A 262 1.34 -7.24 6.91
C SER A 262 2.75 -7.00 6.36
N GLY A 263 3.22 -7.84 5.43
CA GLY A 263 4.48 -7.62 4.73
C GLY A 263 4.51 -6.29 3.96
N GLY A 264 3.39 -5.89 3.33
CA GLY A 264 3.30 -4.61 2.62
C GLY A 264 3.34 -3.40 3.56
N HIS A 265 2.62 -3.44 4.69
CA HIS A 265 2.69 -2.39 5.72
C HIS A 265 4.11 -2.27 6.31
N TYR A 266 4.68 -3.40 6.74
CA TYR A 266 6.01 -3.43 7.37
C TYR A 266 7.17 -3.29 6.39
N THR A 267 6.91 -3.30 5.07
CA THR A 267 7.90 -2.87 4.07
C THR A 267 8.15 -1.37 4.16
N LEU A 268 7.13 -0.55 4.42
CA LEU A 268 7.32 0.89 4.61
C LEU A 268 7.86 1.20 6.00
N ASN A 269 7.38 0.42 6.97
CA ASN A 269 7.66 0.57 8.38
C ASN A 269 7.42 2.02 8.88
N GLY A 270 8.02 2.41 10.01
CA GLY A 270 7.96 3.79 10.48
C GLY A 270 6.58 4.18 10.99
N ASP A 271 6.14 5.40 10.66
CA ASP A 271 4.90 5.98 11.18
C ASP A 271 4.18 6.83 10.12
N PRO A 272 2.92 6.52 9.81
CA PRO A 272 2.04 5.60 10.55
C PRO A 272 1.92 4.18 9.97
N SER A 273 2.67 3.80 8.93
CA SER A 273 2.44 2.56 8.18
C SER A 273 2.43 1.28 9.02
N SER A 274 3.25 1.22 10.07
CA SER A 274 3.31 0.05 10.97
C SER A 274 2.27 0.06 12.09
N ASP A 275 1.57 1.17 12.31
CA ASP A 275 0.51 1.24 13.31
C ASP A 275 -0.80 0.74 12.68
N PHE A 276 -1.28 -0.40 13.16
CA PHE A 276 -2.46 -1.09 12.63
C PHE A 276 -3.68 -0.16 12.46
N LEU A 277 -3.92 0.76 13.39
CA LEU A 277 -5.11 1.61 13.41
C LEU A 277 -4.96 2.89 12.59
N VAL A 278 -3.74 3.43 12.46
CA VAL A 278 -3.51 4.71 11.76
C VAL A 278 -2.66 4.56 10.49
N SER A 279 -2.38 3.34 10.04
CA SER A 279 -1.72 3.03 8.76
C SER A 279 -2.28 3.76 7.52
N PRO A 280 -3.58 4.10 7.40
CA PRO A 280 -4.06 4.92 6.28
C PRO A 280 -3.47 6.34 6.25
N GLY A 281 -2.82 6.76 7.34
CA GLY A 281 -2.08 8.02 7.40
C GLY A 281 -0.85 8.04 6.49
N ASP A 282 -0.38 6.91 5.96
CA ASP A 282 0.60 6.89 4.88
C ASP A 282 -0.12 6.87 3.51
N PRO A 283 0.19 7.79 2.57
CA PRO A 283 -0.40 7.80 1.22
C PRO A 283 -0.27 6.48 0.44
N ALA A 284 0.71 5.64 0.76
CA ALA A 284 0.93 4.34 0.14
C ALA A 284 -0.09 3.27 0.57
N PHE A 285 -0.80 3.47 1.69
CA PHE A 285 -1.87 2.58 2.15
C PHE A 285 -2.87 2.26 1.04
N TRP A 286 -3.29 3.27 0.27
CA TRP A 286 -4.30 3.13 -0.77
C TRP A 286 -3.84 2.25 -1.93
N LEU A 287 -2.54 2.29 -2.28
CA LEU A 287 -1.98 1.46 -3.35
C LEU A 287 -1.66 0.05 -2.86
N HIS A 288 -1.25 -0.07 -1.59
CA HIS A 288 -1.11 -1.35 -0.91
C HIS A 288 -2.45 -2.10 -0.86
N HIS A 289 -3.52 -1.46 -0.40
CA HIS A 289 -4.85 -2.08 -0.33
C HIS A 289 -5.49 -2.29 -1.70
N ALA A 290 -5.15 -1.48 -2.72
CA ALA A 290 -5.54 -1.77 -4.09
C ALA A 290 -4.85 -3.05 -4.63
N GLN A 291 -3.63 -3.38 -4.17
CA GLN A 291 -2.98 -4.65 -4.49
C GLN A 291 -3.58 -5.82 -3.68
N ILE A 292 -3.97 -5.60 -2.42
CA ILE A 292 -4.75 -6.57 -1.65
C ILE A 292 -6.03 -6.94 -2.39
N ASP A 293 -6.80 -5.93 -2.82
CA ASP A 293 -8.01 -6.12 -3.61
C ASP A 293 -7.70 -6.79 -4.96
N ARG A 294 -6.60 -6.44 -5.64
CA ARG A 294 -6.16 -7.17 -6.86
C ARG A 294 -5.96 -8.65 -6.58
N VAL A 295 -5.24 -9.02 -5.52
CA VAL A 295 -4.94 -10.44 -5.22
C VAL A 295 -6.23 -11.18 -4.82
N TRP A 296 -7.13 -10.56 -4.06
CA TRP A 296 -8.44 -11.12 -3.76
C TRP A 296 -9.30 -11.26 -5.03
N TRP A 297 -9.31 -10.25 -5.89
CA TRP A 297 -9.99 -10.26 -7.18
C TRP A 297 -9.48 -11.39 -8.08
N ILE A 298 -8.17 -11.65 -8.14
CA ILE A 298 -7.61 -12.80 -8.87
C ILE A 298 -8.15 -14.11 -8.28
N TRP A 299 -8.12 -14.25 -6.95
CA TRP A 299 -8.62 -15.44 -6.26
C TRP A 299 -10.11 -15.68 -6.54
N GLN A 300 -10.95 -14.65 -6.42
CA GLN A 300 -12.39 -14.77 -6.67
C GLN A 300 -12.65 -15.20 -8.11
N ASN A 301 -12.03 -14.52 -9.07
CA ASN A 301 -12.31 -14.69 -10.49
C ASN A 301 -11.66 -15.94 -11.10
N ALA A 302 -10.79 -16.63 -10.38
CA ALA A 302 -10.38 -17.98 -10.77
C ALA A 302 -11.53 -19.00 -10.68
N LYS A 303 -12.51 -18.80 -9.78
CA LYS A 303 -13.71 -19.67 -9.63
C LYS A 303 -14.93 -18.86 -9.17
N PRO A 304 -15.45 -17.91 -9.99
CA PRO A 304 -16.45 -16.94 -9.55
C PRO A 304 -17.75 -17.58 -9.08
N ALA A 305 -18.16 -18.70 -9.69
CA ALA A 305 -19.38 -19.43 -9.32
C ALA A 305 -19.45 -19.86 -7.84
N THR A 306 -18.30 -20.07 -7.18
CA THR A 306 -18.24 -20.43 -5.75
C THR A 306 -17.57 -19.39 -4.89
N ARG A 307 -16.78 -18.47 -5.48
CA ARG A 307 -15.98 -17.49 -4.74
C ARG A 307 -16.55 -16.08 -4.74
N ALA A 308 -17.48 -15.75 -5.65
CA ALA A 308 -18.11 -14.42 -5.71
C ALA A 308 -18.98 -14.09 -4.49
N THR A 309 -19.36 -15.08 -3.70
CA THR A 309 -20.15 -14.91 -2.47
C THR A 309 -19.51 -15.60 -1.27
N ALA A 310 -18.25 -16.02 -1.39
CA ALA A 310 -17.53 -16.68 -0.31
C ALA A 310 -17.25 -15.68 0.82
N ILE A 311 -17.79 -15.95 2.00
CA ILE A 311 -17.56 -15.19 3.23
C ILE A 311 -17.18 -16.12 4.36
N GLY A 312 -16.34 -15.65 5.28
CA GLY A 312 -15.92 -16.41 6.46
C GLY A 312 -15.29 -15.51 7.51
N GLY A 313 -15.21 -16.03 8.73
CA GLY A 313 -14.75 -15.29 9.91
C GLY A 313 -15.88 -14.62 10.71
N SER A 314 -15.49 -14.16 11.90
CA SER A 314 -16.39 -13.51 12.87
C SER A 314 -16.56 -12.02 12.59
N THR A 315 -17.69 -11.44 13.00
CA THR A 315 -17.94 -9.99 12.99
C THR A 315 -17.12 -9.20 14.02
N SER A 316 -16.28 -9.88 14.82
CA SER A 316 -15.44 -9.24 15.84
C SER A 316 -14.00 -9.73 15.73
N MET A 317 -13.06 -8.78 15.64
CA MET A 317 -11.62 -9.06 15.62
C MET A 317 -11.08 -9.54 16.97
N ILE A 318 -11.72 -9.14 18.09
CA ILE A 318 -11.31 -9.51 19.45
C ILE A 318 -12.02 -10.76 19.98
N GLY A 319 -12.71 -11.49 19.10
CA GLY A 319 -13.51 -12.66 19.45
C GLY A 319 -14.91 -12.31 19.97
N GLY A 320 -15.73 -13.33 20.22
CA GLY A 320 -17.09 -13.20 20.74
C GLY A 320 -18.16 -12.73 19.74
N GLY A 321 -17.76 -12.36 18.51
CA GLY A 321 -18.70 -12.02 17.44
C GLY A 321 -19.32 -13.27 16.80
N ARG A 322 -20.53 -13.11 16.26
CA ARG A 322 -21.15 -14.16 15.43
C ARG A 322 -20.39 -14.32 14.11
N GLN A 323 -20.64 -15.40 13.40
CA GLN A 323 -20.16 -15.55 12.02
C GLN A 323 -20.73 -14.44 11.12
N GLY A 324 -19.87 -13.89 10.28
CA GLY A 324 -20.20 -12.88 9.28
C GLY A 324 -21.17 -13.44 8.23
N ARG A 325 -22.00 -12.57 7.68
CA ARG A 325 -22.99 -12.90 6.64
C ARG A 325 -22.94 -11.86 5.54
N LEU A 326 -23.28 -12.27 4.32
CA LEU A 326 -23.38 -11.35 3.17
C LEU A 326 -24.40 -10.23 3.39
N SER A 327 -25.42 -10.46 4.21
CA SER A 327 -26.42 -9.46 4.61
C SER A 327 -25.92 -8.45 5.64
N ASP A 328 -24.73 -8.63 6.21
CA ASP A 328 -24.18 -7.71 7.19
C ASP A 328 -23.82 -6.39 6.52
N ASN A 329 -24.02 -5.29 7.24
CA ASN A 329 -23.72 -3.97 6.72
C ASN A 329 -22.23 -3.70 6.80
N LEU A 330 -21.62 -3.41 5.65
CA LEU A 330 -20.38 -2.68 5.57
C LEU A 330 -20.69 -1.19 5.79
N ASP A 331 -20.22 -0.66 6.90
CA ASP A 331 -20.42 0.75 7.27
C ASP A 331 -19.10 1.51 7.21
N MET A 332 -19.10 2.54 6.37
CA MET A 332 -18.03 3.50 6.21
C MET A 332 -18.54 4.86 6.70
N TYR A 333 -19.27 4.91 7.81
CA TYR A 333 -19.69 6.10 8.55
C TYR A 333 -20.00 7.35 7.69
N ILE A 334 -19.31 8.48 7.90
CA ILE A 334 -19.52 9.74 7.16
C ILE A 334 -19.09 9.70 5.69
N LEU A 335 -18.78 8.53 5.15
CA LEU A 335 -17.91 8.43 4.00
C LEU A 335 -18.41 7.63 2.82
N GLY A 336 -19.19 6.63 3.14
CA GLY A 336 -19.84 5.79 2.18
C GLY A 336 -21.26 5.64 2.65
N GLU A 337 -22.15 5.45 1.70
CA GLU A 337 -23.43 4.86 2.06
C GLU A 337 -23.17 3.45 2.56
N SER A 338 -23.78 3.12 3.70
CA SER A 338 -23.71 1.75 4.20
C SER A 338 -24.37 0.82 3.20
N MET A 339 -23.74 -0.33 2.94
CA MET A 339 -24.26 -1.35 2.04
C MET A 339 -24.03 -2.74 2.61
N ALA A 340 -24.88 -3.70 2.24
CA ALA A 340 -24.64 -5.10 2.57
C ALA A 340 -23.31 -5.57 1.95
N ILE A 341 -22.56 -6.43 2.65
CA ILE A 341 -21.32 -7.04 2.16
C ILE A 341 -21.53 -7.67 0.78
N GLU A 342 -22.69 -8.31 0.54
CA GLU A 342 -23.07 -8.87 -0.75
C GLU A 342 -22.84 -7.90 -1.92
N LYS A 343 -23.23 -6.63 -1.76
CA LYS A 343 -23.09 -5.59 -2.77
C LYS A 343 -21.65 -5.15 -3.01
N ALA A 344 -20.73 -5.51 -2.11
CA ALA A 344 -19.30 -5.23 -2.25
C ALA A 344 -18.51 -6.41 -2.83
N MET A 345 -19.11 -7.60 -2.99
CA MET A 345 -18.38 -8.82 -3.36
C MET A 345 -17.96 -8.91 -4.84
N SER A 346 -18.42 -7.99 -5.70
CA SER A 346 -18.13 -8.00 -7.13
C SER A 346 -17.70 -6.64 -7.64
N THR A 347 -16.54 -6.59 -8.28
CA THR A 347 -15.99 -5.35 -8.88
C THR A 347 -16.69 -4.95 -10.17
N VAL A 348 -17.53 -5.82 -10.75
CA VAL A 348 -18.32 -5.55 -11.97
C VAL A 348 -19.83 -5.72 -11.72
N GLY A 349 -20.25 -5.53 -10.47
CA GLY A 349 -21.67 -5.43 -10.09
C GLY A 349 -22.46 -6.73 -10.17
N MET A 350 -21.81 -7.90 -10.25
CA MET A 350 -22.52 -9.18 -10.44
C MET A 350 -23.41 -9.56 -9.25
N THR A 351 -23.16 -8.98 -8.08
CA THR A 351 -23.92 -9.19 -6.85
C THR A 351 -24.85 -8.00 -6.54
N GLY A 352 -25.20 -7.20 -7.55
CA GLY A 352 -26.07 -6.01 -7.39
C GLY A 352 -25.38 -4.80 -6.77
N GLY A 353 -24.05 -4.79 -6.81
CA GLY A 353 -23.17 -3.76 -6.27
C GLY A 353 -22.94 -2.56 -7.21
N PRO A 354 -22.43 -1.42 -6.67
CA PRO A 354 -22.18 -0.21 -7.45
C PRO A 354 -20.84 -0.23 -8.20
N PHE A 355 -19.99 -1.25 -7.98
CA PHE A 355 -18.63 -1.25 -8.50
C PHE A 355 -18.57 -1.59 -9.99
N CYS A 356 -17.67 -0.89 -10.69
CA CYS A 356 -17.37 -1.14 -12.10
C CYS A 356 -15.89 -0.91 -12.42
N TYR A 357 -15.05 -1.85 -12.00
CA TYR A 357 -13.60 -1.81 -12.22
C TYR A 357 -12.99 -3.22 -12.36
N ILE A 358 -11.82 -3.27 -12.99
CA ILE A 358 -10.98 -4.47 -13.17
C ILE A 358 -9.50 -4.11 -12.97
N TYR A 359 -8.69 -5.12 -12.75
CA TYR A 359 -7.23 -5.00 -12.68
C TYR A 359 -6.59 -5.44 -14.00
N VAL A 360 -5.63 -4.66 -14.49
CA VAL A 360 -4.89 -4.93 -15.74
C VAL A 360 -3.40 -4.66 -15.63
#